data_AF-A0ABD5X0G0-F1
#
_entry.id   AF-A0ABD5X0G0-F1
#
_cell.length_a   1.000
_cell.length_b   1.000
_cell.length_c   1.000
_cell.angle_alpha   90.00
_cell.angle_beta   90.00
_cell.angle_gamma   90.00
#
_symmetry.space_group_name_H-M   'P 1'
#
loop_
_entity.id
_entity.type
_entity.pdbx_description
1 polymer ?
#
loop_
_entity_poly.entity_id
_entity_poly.type
_entity_poly.pdbx_seq_one_letter_code
_entity_poly.pdbx_strand_id
1 'polypeptide(L)'
;MEGDDVAYLEAAATVDDRAHSAAGDAAFREALGVAGDADADATADDADSHSDAVRVLEAGAGTCGLLRRLLAAVTLPTGEWVAVDTDERSLRTGRDRLHDAARAAGYGVETEGSATSIRSPDGGRLRVRFRVADVRTVAAESTFDGVVARSFADLLAPGAVLDLLRTAAPDGWYHLPLTFDGETEFTPAHPADAAVVDAFHGTMRNRGRAATLLADRFTEAGAAPTVDARSDWVVEGDGTGGYPAAEATFLRTILDTVVASVRESGAVAEQLLTDWEATRRAQLARGELGYVAANRDLFGRVP
;
A
#
# COMPACT_ATOMS: atom_id res chain seq x y z
N MET A 1 19.81 2.36 -0.09
CA MET A 1 19.06 1.34 -0.86
C MET A 1 19.10 1.80 -2.31
N GLU A 2 20.13 1.44 -3.07
CA GLU A 2 20.12 1.57 -4.54
C GLU A 2 19.84 0.16 -5.08
N GLY A 3 18.60 -0.30 -4.86
CA GLY A 3 18.04 -1.51 -5.45
C GLY A 3 17.05 -1.12 -6.55
N ASP A 4 16.66 -2.07 -7.39
CA ASP A 4 15.58 -1.82 -8.35
C ASP A 4 14.24 -1.80 -7.60
N ASP A 5 13.88 -0.65 -7.02
CA ASP A 5 12.64 -0.47 -6.22
C ASP A 5 11.40 -0.96 -6.97
N VAL A 6 11.39 -0.83 -8.30
CA VAL A 6 10.36 -1.39 -9.18
C VAL A 6 10.25 -2.92 -9.04
N ALA A 7 11.37 -3.62 -9.02
CA ALA A 7 11.38 -5.09 -8.89
C ALA A 7 10.86 -5.53 -7.52
N TYR A 8 11.15 -4.77 -6.47
CA TYR A 8 10.59 -4.99 -5.14
C TYR A 8 9.07 -4.78 -5.13
N LEU A 9 8.59 -3.64 -5.63
CA LEU A 9 7.17 -3.30 -5.67
C LEU A 9 6.36 -4.31 -6.50
N GLU A 10 6.89 -4.77 -7.64
CA GLU A 10 6.23 -5.82 -8.43
C GLU A 10 6.29 -7.19 -7.74
N ALA A 11 7.36 -7.50 -7.01
CA ALA A 11 7.46 -8.74 -6.25
C ALA A 11 6.53 -8.79 -5.03
N ALA A 12 6.19 -7.63 -4.46
CA ALA A 12 5.27 -7.49 -3.34
C ALA A 12 3.80 -7.67 -3.75
N ALA A 13 3.45 -7.55 -5.04
CA ALA A 13 2.06 -7.46 -5.51
C ALA A 13 1.16 -8.59 -4.99
N THR A 14 1.61 -9.85 -5.05
CA THR A 14 0.83 -10.99 -4.57
C THR A 14 0.76 -11.09 -3.05
N VAL A 15 1.74 -10.52 -2.34
CA VAL A 15 1.78 -10.42 -0.88
C VAL A 15 0.77 -9.37 -0.41
N ASP A 16 0.82 -8.18 -1.01
CA ASP A 16 -0.15 -7.09 -0.81
C ASP A 16 -1.58 -7.60 -1.03
N ASP A 17 -1.82 -8.25 -2.16
CA ASP A 17 -3.17 -8.65 -2.57
C ASP A 17 -3.83 -9.61 -1.58
N ARG A 18 -3.04 -10.43 -0.88
CA ARG A 18 -3.53 -11.35 0.17
C ARG A 18 -3.68 -10.68 1.53
N ALA A 19 -2.93 -9.62 1.78
CA ALA A 19 -2.83 -8.99 3.10
C ALA A 19 -3.99 -8.04 3.41
N HIS A 20 -4.59 -7.41 2.38
CA HIS A 20 -5.73 -6.51 2.55
C HIS A 20 -6.86 -7.12 3.39
N SER A 21 -7.36 -6.34 4.35
CA SER A 21 -8.48 -6.74 5.20
C SER A 21 -9.82 -6.62 4.48
N ALA A 22 -10.72 -7.60 4.68
CA ALA A 22 -12.05 -7.55 4.08
C ALA A 22 -12.88 -6.34 4.56
N ALA A 23 -12.70 -5.93 5.82
CA ALA A 23 -13.37 -4.75 6.39
C ALA A 23 -12.85 -3.45 5.77
N GLY A 24 -11.53 -3.31 5.59
CA GLY A 24 -10.92 -2.16 4.92
C GLY A 24 -11.36 -2.06 3.46
N ASP A 25 -11.32 -3.18 2.73
CA ASP A 25 -11.75 -3.24 1.32
C ASP A 25 -13.24 -2.91 1.15
N ALA A 26 -14.10 -3.33 2.09
CA ALA A 26 -15.53 -3.01 2.06
C ALA A 26 -15.79 -1.52 2.29
N ALA A 27 -15.22 -0.96 3.36
CA ALA A 27 -15.37 0.46 3.68
C ALA A 27 -14.81 1.36 2.57
N PHE A 28 -13.67 0.95 1.98
CA PHE A 28 -13.06 1.68 0.88
C PHE A 28 -13.93 1.67 -0.39
N ARG A 29 -14.49 0.51 -0.79
CA ARG A 29 -15.39 0.43 -1.95
C ARG A 29 -16.67 1.26 -1.77
N GLU A 30 -17.25 1.22 -0.57
CA GLU A 30 -18.40 2.06 -0.23
C GLU A 30 -18.06 3.55 -0.37
N ALA A 31 -16.89 3.97 0.12
CA ALA A 31 -16.43 5.35 0.04
C ALA A 31 -16.10 5.82 -1.39
N LEU A 32 -15.75 4.89 -2.29
CA LEU A 32 -15.57 5.15 -3.72
C LEU A 32 -16.90 5.26 -4.49
N GLY A 33 -18.05 4.99 -3.86
CA GLY A 33 -19.35 4.95 -4.52
C GLY A 33 -19.52 3.75 -5.46
N VAL A 34 -18.70 2.70 -5.29
CA VAL A 34 -18.75 1.49 -6.10
C VAL A 34 -19.53 0.42 -5.33
N ALA A 35 -20.83 0.32 -5.58
CA ALA A 35 -21.67 -0.71 -4.99
C ALA A 35 -21.17 -2.11 -5.41
N GLY A 36 -21.10 -3.05 -4.47
CA GLY A 36 -20.91 -4.46 -4.79
C GLY A 36 -22.17 -5.05 -5.41
N ASP A 37 -22.05 -6.15 -6.16
CA ASP A 37 -23.14 -6.90 -6.82
C ASP A 37 -24.28 -7.41 -5.89
N ALA A 38 -24.34 -6.99 -4.63
CA ALA A 38 -25.36 -7.35 -3.66
C ALA A 38 -26.40 -6.21 -3.50
N ASP A 39 -27.22 -6.03 -4.53
CA ASP A 39 -28.65 -5.63 -4.49
C ASP A 39 -29.05 -4.91 -5.78
N ALA A 40 -29.35 -5.69 -6.81
CA ALA A 40 -29.94 -5.21 -8.06
C ALA A 40 -31.47 -5.00 -7.96
N ASP A 41 -32.00 -4.56 -6.81
CA ASP A 41 -33.45 -4.40 -6.61
C ASP A 41 -33.85 -3.16 -5.79
N ALA A 42 -33.05 -2.09 -5.84
CA ALA A 42 -33.46 -0.78 -5.33
C ALA A 42 -33.94 0.10 -6.51
N THR A 43 -35.24 0.38 -6.48
CA THR A 43 -36.01 1.17 -7.44
C THR A 43 -35.39 2.54 -7.74
N ALA A 44 -35.25 2.82 -9.04
CA ALA A 44 -34.94 4.13 -9.58
C ALA A 44 -36.09 5.12 -9.29
N ASP A 45 -35.88 6.01 -8.33
CA ASP A 45 -36.52 7.33 -8.28
C ASP A 45 -35.73 8.21 -7.30
N ASP A 46 -34.72 8.91 -7.83
CA ASP A 46 -34.30 10.25 -7.40
C ASP A 46 -33.17 10.73 -8.33
N ALA A 47 -33.59 11.32 -9.44
CA ALA A 47 -32.70 11.98 -10.40
C ALA A 47 -32.57 13.47 -10.03
N ASP A 48 -31.68 13.81 -9.09
CA ASP A 48 -31.06 15.15 -9.00
C ASP A 48 -29.79 15.25 -8.12
N SER A 49 -28.83 14.31 -8.21
CA SER A 49 -27.50 14.50 -7.60
C SER A 49 -26.43 14.80 -8.65
N HIS A 50 -25.93 16.02 -8.65
CA HIS A 50 -24.63 16.33 -9.27
C HIS A 50 -23.50 16.00 -8.27
N SER A 51 -23.03 14.74 -8.10
CA SER A 51 -21.66 14.42 -7.61
C SER A 51 -21.24 12.92 -7.51
N ASP A 52 -21.50 12.04 -8.49
CA ASP A 52 -20.99 10.64 -8.42
C ASP A 52 -19.49 10.48 -8.78
N ALA A 53 -18.79 11.59 -9.07
CA ALA A 53 -17.39 11.57 -9.48
C ALA A 53 -16.45 11.86 -8.29
N VAL A 54 -15.80 10.82 -7.78
CA VAL A 54 -14.87 10.94 -6.64
C VAL A 54 -13.50 11.46 -7.07
N ARG A 55 -12.87 12.29 -6.24
CA ARG A 55 -11.51 12.80 -6.43
C ARG A 55 -10.58 12.26 -5.34
N VAL A 56 -9.67 11.37 -5.73
CA VAL A 56 -8.77 10.66 -4.80
C VAL A 56 -7.33 11.14 -4.96
N LEU A 57 -6.65 11.35 -3.83
CA LEU A 57 -5.21 11.52 -3.76
C LEU A 57 -4.57 10.22 -3.27
N GLU A 58 -3.66 9.64 -4.05
CA GLU A 58 -2.87 8.48 -3.63
C GLU A 58 -1.42 8.89 -3.37
N ALA A 59 -1.00 8.73 -2.12
CA ALA A 59 0.36 8.98 -1.64
C ALA A 59 1.21 7.70 -1.76
N GLY A 60 2.37 7.80 -2.42
CA GLY A 60 3.25 6.65 -2.60
C GLY A 60 2.67 5.64 -3.58
N ALA A 61 2.20 6.11 -4.75
CA ALA A 61 1.52 5.27 -5.72
C ALA A 61 2.41 4.15 -6.29
N GLY A 62 3.74 4.26 -6.20
CA GLY A 62 4.70 3.24 -6.63
C GLY A 62 4.43 2.80 -8.06
N THR A 63 4.29 1.48 -8.26
CA THR A 63 3.92 0.87 -9.56
C THR A 63 2.40 0.75 -9.77
N CYS A 64 1.63 1.65 -9.16
CA CYS A 64 0.17 1.76 -9.24
C CYS A 64 -0.56 0.46 -8.85
N GLY A 65 -0.02 -0.25 -7.85
CA GLY A 65 -0.55 -1.54 -7.41
C GLY A 65 -2.02 -1.45 -6.99
N LEU A 66 -2.45 -0.35 -6.34
CA LEU A 66 -3.82 -0.25 -5.84
C LEU A 66 -4.83 -0.06 -6.98
N LEU A 67 -4.52 0.83 -7.93
CA LEU A 67 -5.34 1.00 -9.12
C LEU A 67 -5.44 -0.29 -9.94
N ARG A 68 -4.35 -1.05 -10.06
CA ARG A 68 -4.34 -2.37 -10.73
C ARG A 68 -5.22 -3.38 -10.01
N ARG A 69 -5.20 -3.39 -8.67
CA ARG A 69 -6.08 -4.23 -7.85
C ARG A 69 -7.55 -3.86 -8.04
N LEU A 70 -7.90 -2.56 -7.97
CA LEU A 70 -9.27 -2.08 -8.19
C LEU A 70 -9.77 -2.43 -9.59
N LEU A 71 -8.91 -2.28 -10.59
CA LEU A 71 -9.22 -2.68 -11.97
C LEU A 71 -9.48 -4.19 -12.08
N ALA A 72 -8.65 -5.04 -11.46
CA ALA A 72 -8.84 -6.49 -11.48
C ALA A 72 -10.15 -6.93 -10.78
N ALA A 73 -10.60 -6.17 -9.78
CA ALA A 73 -11.88 -6.38 -9.11
C ALA A 73 -13.09 -5.78 -9.87
N VAL A 74 -12.88 -5.08 -10.99
CA VAL A 74 -13.93 -4.35 -11.74
C VAL A 74 -14.58 -3.25 -10.89
N THR A 75 -13.83 -2.66 -9.95
CA THR A 75 -14.33 -1.65 -9.00
C THR A 75 -13.65 -0.29 -9.17
N LEU A 76 -13.31 0.10 -10.40
CA LEU A 76 -12.78 1.44 -10.64
C LEU A 76 -13.90 2.48 -10.46
N PRO A 77 -13.67 3.54 -9.68
CA PRO A 77 -14.65 4.61 -9.54
C PRO A 77 -14.73 5.48 -10.80
N THR A 78 -15.81 6.24 -10.94
CA THR A 78 -15.83 7.38 -11.86
C THR A 78 -15.25 8.60 -11.16
N GLY A 79 -14.46 9.42 -11.86
CA GLY A 79 -13.90 10.66 -11.33
C GLY A 79 -12.43 10.88 -11.65
N GLU A 80 -11.67 11.39 -10.68
CA GLU A 80 -10.24 11.71 -10.84
C GLU A 80 -9.39 11.05 -9.75
N TRP A 81 -8.28 10.45 -10.16
CA TRP A 81 -7.30 9.84 -9.27
C TRP A 81 -5.94 10.49 -9.48
N VAL A 82 -5.35 11.06 -8.44
CA VAL A 82 -4.04 11.68 -8.49
C VAL A 82 -3.03 10.76 -7.82
N ALA A 83 -2.30 10.00 -8.65
CA ALA A 83 -1.25 9.07 -8.22
C ALA A 83 0.07 9.84 -8.08
N VAL A 84 0.58 9.94 -6.85
CA VAL A 84 1.79 10.71 -6.53
C VAL A 84 2.89 9.80 -6.02
N ASP A 85 4.08 9.95 -6.57
CA ASP A 85 5.29 9.30 -6.07
C ASP A 85 6.50 10.21 -6.30
N THR A 86 7.55 10.08 -5.50
CA THR A 86 8.80 10.81 -5.74
C THR A 86 9.71 10.10 -6.74
N ASP A 87 9.56 8.79 -6.93
CA ASP A 87 10.31 8.02 -7.91
C ASP A 87 9.59 7.99 -9.27
N GLU A 88 10.13 8.74 -10.23
CA GLU A 88 9.65 8.75 -11.61
C GLU A 88 9.69 7.35 -12.25
N ARG A 89 10.68 6.52 -11.92
CA ARG A 89 10.83 5.19 -12.54
C ARG A 89 9.71 4.26 -12.12
N SER A 90 9.39 4.21 -10.82
CA SER A 90 8.26 3.46 -10.29
C SER A 90 6.95 3.94 -10.88
N LEU A 91 6.69 5.24 -10.89
CA LEU A 91 5.43 5.79 -11.39
C LEU A 91 5.25 5.59 -12.90
N ARG A 92 6.31 5.74 -13.69
CA ARG A 92 6.28 5.45 -15.13
C ARG A 92 5.99 3.96 -15.39
N THR A 93 6.66 3.08 -14.66
CA THR A 93 6.40 1.63 -14.76
C THR A 93 4.96 1.30 -14.37
N GLY A 94 4.46 1.88 -13.28
CA GLY A 94 3.10 1.70 -12.82
C GLY A 94 2.06 2.16 -13.84
N ARG A 95 2.28 3.31 -14.47
CA ARG A 95 1.43 3.79 -15.57
C ARG A 95 1.36 2.78 -16.71
N ASP A 96 2.50 2.31 -17.19
CA ASP A 96 2.57 1.39 -18.33
C ASP A 96 1.88 0.06 -17.98
N ARG A 97 2.09 -0.47 -16.76
CA ARG A 97 1.40 -1.67 -16.25
C ARG A 97 -0.10 -1.49 -16.08
N LEU A 98 -0.54 -0.33 -15.61
CA LEU A 98 -1.96 -0.01 -15.48
C LEU A 98 -2.63 0.03 -16.86
N HIS A 99 -1.96 0.59 -17.87
CA HIS A 99 -2.47 0.60 -19.24
C HIS A 99 -2.63 -0.81 -19.80
N ASP A 100 -1.63 -1.65 -19.62
CA ASP A 100 -1.66 -3.04 -20.08
C ASP A 100 -2.77 -3.83 -19.39
N ALA A 101 -2.88 -3.69 -18.07
CA ALA A 101 -3.94 -4.33 -17.29
C ALA A 101 -5.33 -3.87 -17.74
N ALA A 102 -5.52 -2.55 -17.95
CA ALA A 102 -6.81 -1.99 -18.36
C ALA A 102 -7.24 -2.51 -19.73
N ARG A 103 -6.32 -2.53 -20.71
CA ARG A 103 -6.59 -3.10 -22.04
C ARG A 103 -6.90 -4.59 -21.97
N ALA A 104 -6.16 -5.35 -21.16
CA ALA A 104 -6.39 -6.78 -20.97
C ALA A 104 -7.77 -7.05 -20.36
N ALA A 105 -8.24 -6.17 -19.47
CA ALA A 105 -9.58 -6.24 -18.87
C ALA A 105 -10.70 -5.65 -19.76
N GLY A 106 -10.40 -5.20 -20.99
CA GLY A 106 -11.39 -4.67 -21.93
C GLY A 106 -11.77 -3.19 -21.72
N TYR A 107 -11.03 -2.46 -20.89
CA TYR A 107 -11.24 -1.03 -20.67
C TYR A 107 -10.62 -0.20 -21.81
N GLY A 108 -11.26 0.92 -22.13
CA GLY A 108 -10.69 1.93 -23.03
C GLY A 108 -9.59 2.72 -22.33
N VAL A 109 -8.44 2.92 -22.99
CA VAL A 109 -7.33 3.71 -22.45
C VAL A 109 -6.97 4.83 -23.43
N GLU A 110 -7.15 6.08 -23.00
CA GLU A 110 -6.79 7.28 -23.76
C GLU A 110 -5.77 8.09 -22.96
N THR A 111 -4.68 8.54 -23.58
CA THR A 111 -3.61 9.30 -22.91
C THR A 111 -3.57 10.74 -23.42
N GLU A 112 -3.49 11.71 -22.50
CA GLU A 112 -3.36 13.13 -22.80
C GLU A 112 -2.29 13.74 -21.86
N GLY A 113 -1.09 13.98 -22.39
CA GLY A 113 0.04 14.47 -21.60
C GLY A 113 0.40 13.49 -20.46
N SER A 114 0.33 13.97 -19.21
CA SER A 114 0.56 13.17 -17.99
C SER A 114 -0.70 12.53 -17.43
N ALA A 115 -1.86 12.70 -18.08
CA ALA A 115 -3.12 12.10 -17.65
C ALA A 115 -3.47 10.88 -18.51
N THR A 116 -4.08 9.88 -17.88
CA THR A 116 -4.69 8.72 -18.54
C THR A 116 -6.17 8.69 -18.20
N SER A 117 -7.01 8.52 -19.21
CA SER A 117 -8.42 8.24 -19.06
C SER A 117 -8.66 6.75 -19.25
N ILE A 118 -9.20 6.10 -18.23
CA ILE A 118 -9.63 4.70 -18.25
C ILE A 118 -11.16 4.70 -18.31
N ARG A 119 -11.74 4.15 -19.38
CA ARG A 119 -13.19 4.06 -19.59
C ARG A 119 -13.63 2.61 -19.37
N SER A 120 -14.55 2.40 -18.44
CA SER A 120 -15.16 1.09 -18.19
C SER A 120 -16.14 0.72 -19.30
N PRO A 121 -16.38 -0.58 -19.54
CA PRO A 121 -17.34 -1.04 -20.54
C PRO A 121 -18.78 -0.54 -20.32
N ASP A 122 -19.15 -0.27 -19.07
CA ASP A 122 -20.46 0.28 -18.67
C ASP A 122 -20.59 1.80 -18.81
N GLY A 123 -19.52 2.50 -19.25
CA GLY A 123 -19.53 3.93 -19.55
C GLY A 123 -18.94 4.83 -18.47
N GLY A 124 -18.57 4.29 -17.31
CA GLY A 124 -17.80 4.99 -16.29
C GLY A 124 -16.42 5.46 -16.79
N ARG A 125 -15.88 6.51 -16.14
CA ARG A 125 -14.60 7.11 -16.55
C ARG A 125 -13.78 7.53 -15.34
N LEU A 126 -12.59 6.94 -15.21
CA LEU A 126 -11.57 7.37 -14.27
C LEU A 126 -10.46 8.13 -14.99
N ARG A 127 -10.20 9.36 -14.58
CA ARG A 127 -9.04 10.13 -15.04
C ARG A 127 -7.91 10.02 -14.03
N VAL A 128 -6.85 9.29 -14.38
CA VAL A 128 -5.65 9.15 -13.56
C VAL A 128 -4.62 10.20 -13.96
N ARG A 129 -4.17 11.03 -13.01
CA ARG A 129 -3.06 11.97 -13.16
C ARG A 129 -1.84 11.44 -12.43
N PHE A 130 -0.74 11.26 -13.14
CA PHE A 130 0.54 10.83 -12.55
C PHE A 130 1.39 12.07 -12.22
N ARG A 131 1.83 12.19 -10.97
CA ARG A 131 2.63 13.33 -10.49
C ARG A 131 3.91 12.83 -9.82
N VAL A 132 5.05 13.17 -10.41
CA VAL A 132 6.36 13.00 -9.75
C VAL A 132 6.58 14.18 -8.82
N ALA A 133 6.28 14.01 -7.54
CA ALA A 133 6.32 15.09 -6.55
C ALA A 133 6.30 14.54 -5.12
N ASP A 134 6.61 15.41 -4.16
CA ASP A 134 6.23 15.16 -2.77
C ASP A 134 4.71 15.32 -2.63
N VAL A 135 4.05 14.32 -2.06
CA VAL A 135 2.59 14.30 -1.94
C VAL A 135 2.03 15.52 -1.22
N ARG A 136 2.76 16.10 -0.26
CA ARG A 136 2.32 17.27 0.50
C ARG A 136 2.21 18.52 -0.37
N THR A 137 3.01 18.63 -1.43
CA THR A 137 2.89 19.76 -2.36
C THR A 137 1.64 19.61 -3.21
N VAL A 138 1.36 18.39 -3.67
CA VAL A 138 0.17 18.09 -4.48
C VAL A 138 -1.11 18.22 -3.66
N ALA A 139 -1.08 17.77 -2.41
CA ALA A 139 -2.20 17.87 -1.48
C ALA A 139 -2.61 19.33 -1.20
N ALA A 140 -1.67 20.26 -1.26
CA ALA A 140 -1.95 21.70 -1.08
C ALA A 140 -2.53 22.39 -2.34
N GLU A 141 -2.47 21.76 -3.51
CA GLU A 141 -2.95 22.34 -4.77
C GLU A 141 -4.48 22.23 -4.94
N SER A 142 -5.14 21.40 -4.15
CA SER A 142 -6.53 21.00 -4.39
C SER A 142 -7.15 20.29 -3.20
N THR A 143 -8.48 20.27 -3.16
CA THR A 143 -9.25 19.43 -2.24
C THR A 143 -9.58 18.08 -2.90
N PHE A 144 -9.58 17.03 -2.08
CA PHE A 144 -9.86 15.64 -2.48
C PHE A 144 -10.99 15.06 -1.62
N ASP A 145 -11.82 14.18 -2.16
CA ASP A 145 -12.85 13.50 -1.38
C ASP A 145 -12.24 12.38 -0.52
N GLY A 146 -11.10 11.83 -0.95
CA GLY A 146 -10.39 10.77 -0.25
C GLY A 146 -8.88 10.82 -0.40
N VAL A 147 -8.19 10.38 0.67
CA VAL A 147 -6.74 10.22 0.70
C VAL A 147 -6.40 8.75 0.90
N VAL A 148 -5.54 8.21 0.04
CA VAL A 148 -5.02 6.84 0.14
C VAL A 148 -3.52 6.86 0.35
N ALA A 149 -3.00 6.01 1.23
CA ALA A 149 -1.56 5.84 1.44
C ALA A 149 -1.22 4.37 1.77
N ARG A 150 -1.26 3.52 0.75
CA ARG A 150 -1.02 2.08 0.89
C ARG A 150 0.46 1.78 1.09
N SER A 151 0.84 1.13 2.20
CA SER A 151 2.23 0.82 2.54
C SER A 151 3.15 2.06 2.46
N PHE A 152 2.61 3.21 2.88
CA PHE A 152 3.29 4.50 2.81
C PHE A 152 3.14 5.33 4.08
N ALA A 153 2.00 5.23 4.78
CA ALA A 153 1.69 6.07 5.93
C ALA A 153 2.73 5.98 7.06
N ASP A 154 3.36 4.81 7.21
CA ASP A 154 4.41 4.50 8.18
C ASP A 154 5.78 5.14 7.87
N LEU A 155 5.99 5.63 6.64
CA LEU A 155 7.17 6.41 6.27
C LEU A 155 7.15 7.83 6.86
N LEU A 156 5.96 8.32 7.21
CA LEU A 156 5.73 9.68 7.69
C LEU A 156 5.57 9.74 9.21
N ALA A 157 5.86 10.91 9.79
CA ALA A 157 5.49 11.17 11.18
C ALA A 157 3.96 11.29 11.31
N PRO A 158 3.34 10.86 12.43
CA PRO A 158 1.88 10.91 12.59
C PRO A 158 1.25 12.28 12.33
N GLY A 159 1.94 13.37 12.73
CA GLY A 159 1.49 14.73 12.43
C GLY A 159 1.47 15.04 10.92
N ALA A 160 2.45 14.55 10.15
CA ALA A 160 2.50 14.75 8.71
C ALA A 160 1.43 13.95 7.97
N VAL A 161 1.08 12.74 8.45
CA VAL A 161 -0.07 12.00 7.91
C VAL A 161 -1.37 12.74 8.22
N LEU A 162 -1.54 13.24 9.45
CA LEU A 162 -2.73 14.02 9.80
C LEU A 162 -2.86 15.30 8.95
N ASP A 163 -1.75 15.99 8.67
CA ASP A 163 -1.76 17.16 7.77
C ASP A 163 -2.14 16.79 6.34
N LEU A 164 -1.74 15.61 5.85
CA LEU A 164 -2.21 15.08 4.58
C LEU A 164 -3.72 14.81 4.61
N LEU A 165 -4.24 14.19 5.68
CA LEU A 165 -5.67 13.90 5.81
C LEU A 165 -6.52 15.17 5.83
N ARG A 166 -6.01 16.26 6.42
CA ARG A 166 -6.68 17.58 6.44
C ARG A 166 -6.84 18.24 5.06
N THR A 167 -6.23 17.68 4.02
CA THR A 167 -6.45 18.12 2.63
C THR A 167 -7.68 17.48 1.99
N ALA A 168 -8.27 16.47 2.65
CA ALA A 168 -9.57 15.96 2.29
C ALA A 168 -10.65 17.04 2.48
N ALA A 169 -11.72 16.95 1.69
CA ALA A 169 -12.92 17.74 1.87
C ALA A 169 -13.53 17.48 3.26
N PRO A 170 -14.34 18.42 3.79
CA PRO A 170 -15.20 18.12 4.94
C PRO A 170 -16.00 16.84 4.67
N ASP A 171 -16.10 15.96 5.67
CA ASP A 171 -16.70 14.62 5.57
C ASP A 171 -16.02 13.66 4.56
N GLY A 172 -14.83 14.03 4.07
CA GLY A 172 -13.98 13.19 3.25
C GLY A 172 -13.48 11.96 4.01
N TRP A 173 -12.79 11.06 3.32
CA TRP A 173 -12.33 9.79 3.90
C TRP A 173 -10.83 9.58 3.72
N TYR A 174 -10.30 8.64 4.50
CA TYR A 174 -8.94 8.16 4.35
C TYR A 174 -8.87 6.64 4.37
N HIS A 175 -7.91 6.09 3.62
CA HIS A 175 -7.60 4.68 3.58
C HIS A 175 -6.08 4.47 3.62
N LEU A 176 -5.58 3.89 4.71
CA LEU A 176 -4.16 3.64 4.95
C LEU A 176 -3.92 2.13 5.08
N PRO A 177 -4.12 1.35 4.00
CA PRO A 177 -3.94 -0.09 4.05
C PRO A 177 -2.45 -0.45 4.18
N LEU A 178 -2.18 -1.61 4.77
CA LEU A 178 -0.84 -2.17 4.93
C LEU A 178 0.11 -1.22 5.69
N THR A 179 -0.41 -0.53 6.72
CA THR A 179 0.41 0.32 7.59
C THR A 179 1.14 -0.55 8.62
N PHE A 180 2.47 -0.58 8.58
CA PHE A 180 3.28 -1.42 9.47
C PHE A 180 3.09 -1.09 10.96
N ASP A 181 3.04 -2.13 11.80
CA ASP A 181 2.83 -2.00 13.25
C ASP A 181 3.74 -2.89 14.12
N GLY A 182 5.00 -3.02 13.73
CA GLY A 182 6.08 -3.30 14.68
C GLY A 182 6.30 -4.77 15.03
N GLU A 183 5.65 -5.71 14.35
CA GLU A 183 5.99 -7.14 14.47
C GLU A 183 6.62 -7.64 13.18
N THR A 184 7.73 -8.35 13.32
CA THR A 184 8.42 -9.03 12.22
C THR A 184 8.87 -10.39 12.70
N GLU A 185 8.51 -11.42 11.97
CA GLU A 185 8.86 -12.80 12.29
C GLU A 185 9.49 -13.48 11.07
N PHE A 186 10.55 -14.26 11.32
CA PHE A 186 11.16 -15.13 10.33
C PHE A 186 11.07 -16.57 10.80
N THR A 187 10.64 -17.46 9.91
CA THR A 187 10.59 -18.90 10.18
C THR A 187 11.48 -19.65 9.20
N PRO A 188 12.11 -20.79 9.59
CA PRO A 188 12.17 -21.36 10.93
C PRO A 188 12.89 -20.45 11.94
N ALA A 189 12.61 -20.64 13.24
CA ALA A 189 13.22 -19.84 14.30
C ALA A 189 14.76 -19.93 14.31
N HIS A 190 15.42 -18.81 14.58
CA HIS A 190 16.86 -18.71 14.76
C HIS A 190 17.18 -17.99 16.09
N PRO A 191 18.20 -18.43 16.86
CA PRO A 191 18.53 -17.84 18.16
C PRO A 191 18.79 -16.32 18.16
N ALA A 192 19.26 -15.79 17.03
CA ALA A 192 19.53 -14.36 16.85
C ALA A 192 18.32 -13.52 16.39
N ASP A 193 17.16 -14.11 16.11
CA ASP A 193 16.02 -13.37 15.53
C ASP A 193 15.60 -12.18 16.36
N ALA A 194 15.41 -12.38 17.68
CA ALA A 194 14.99 -11.30 18.57
C ALA A 194 15.98 -10.12 18.56
N ALA A 195 17.29 -10.39 18.53
CA ALA A 195 18.32 -9.35 18.51
C ALA A 195 18.37 -8.61 17.16
N VAL A 196 18.28 -9.34 16.04
CA VAL A 196 18.30 -8.75 14.69
C VAL A 196 17.03 -7.95 14.44
N VAL A 197 15.86 -8.48 14.80
CA VAL A 197 14.57 -7.81 14.62
C VAL A 197 14.46 -6.56 15.50
N ASP A 198 14.82 -6.61 16.79
CA ASP A 198 14.80 -5.40 17.64
C ASP A 198 15.78 -4.33 17.14
N ALA A 199 16.98 -4.73 16.70
CA ALA A 199 17.92 -3.80 16.10
C ALA A 199 17.36 -3.17 14.81
N PHE A 200 16.74 -3.98 13.95
CA PHE A 200 16.10 -3.51 12.72
C PHE A 200 14.97 -2.52 13.01
N HIS A 201 14.03 -2.88 13.88
CA HIS A 201 12.97 -1.96 14.31
C HIS A 201 13.52 -0.71 14.97
N GLY A 202 14.63 -0.82 15.71
CA GLY A 202 15.35 0.34 16.27
C GLY A 202 15.81 1.35 15.22
N THR A 203 16.04 0.93 13.97
CA THR A 203 16.37 1.82 12.85
C THR A 203 15.14 2.46 12.19
N MET A 204 13.96 1.89 12.39
CA MET A 204 12.72 2.40 11.81
C MET A 204 12.20 3.63 12.54
N ARG A 205 11.47 4.47 11.81
CA ARG A 205 10.63 5.51 12.40
C ARG A 205 9.69 4.87 13.42
N ASN A 206 9.52 5.52 14.56
CA ASN A 206 8.59 5.10 15.62
C ASN A 206 8.83 3.67 16.15
N ARG A 207 10.01 3.10 15.91
CA ARG A 207 10.33 1.69 16.18
C ARG A 207 9.30 0.71 15.57
N GLY A 208 8.79 1.03 14.39
CA GLY A 208 7.85 0.18 13.65
C GLY A 208 6.38 0.26 14.07
N ARG A 209 6.03 0.98 15.15
CA ARG A 209 4.64 1.04 15.67
C ARG A 209 3.79 2.12 15.01
N ALA A 210 3.86 2.25 13.69
CA ALA A 210 3.28 3.39 13.00
C ALA A 210 1.75 3.37 13.05
N ALA A 211 1.11 2.23 12.78
CA ALA A 211 -0.36 2.15 12.79
C ALA A 211 -0.95 2.49 14.16
N THR A 212 -0.36 1.98 15.26
CA THR A 212 -0.79 2.31 16.62
C THR A 212 -0.71 3.82 16.89
N LEU A 213 0.43 4.44 16.58
CA LEU A 213 0.60 5.88 16.83
C LEU A 213 -0.28 6.75 15.93
N LEU A 214 -0.59 6.30 14.72
CA LEU A 214 -1.53 6.98 13.82
C LEU A 214 -2.95 6.91 14.37
N ALA A 215 -3.43 5.73 14.77
CA ALA A 215 -4.76 5.55 15.35
C ALA A 215 -4.98 6.42 16.60
N ASP A 216 -4.00 6.45 17.51
CA ASP A 216 -4.02 7.33 18.70
C ASP A 216 -4.10 8.81 18.29
N ARG A 217 -3.20 9.24 17.39
CA ARG A 217 -3.12 10.63 16.95
C ARG A 217 -4.38 11.10 16.23
N PHE A 218 -5.01 10.21 15.46
CA PHE A 218 -6.26 10.49 14.76
C PHE A 218 -7.43 10.58 15.72
N THR A 219 -7.48 9.71 16.74
CA THR A 219 -8.47 9.77 17.81
C THR A 219 -8.40 11.10 18.55
N GLU A 220 -7.21 11.56 18.92
CA GLU A 220 -6.99 12.88 19.54
C GLU A 220 -7.42 14.05 18.64
N ALA A 221 -7.37 13.86 17.32
CA ALA A 221 -7.80 14.86 16.34
C ALA A 221 -9.29 14.81 16.00
N GLY A 222 -10.06 13.89 16.61
CA GLY A 222 -11.47 13.67 16.27
C GLY A 222 -11.70 12.90 14.96
N ALA A 223 -10.67 12.30 14.39
CA ALA A 223 -10.68 11.59 13.11
C ALA A 223 -10.41 10.07 13.28
N ALA A 224 -10.84 9.49 14.41
CA ALA A 224 -10.56 8.09 14.76
C ALA A 224 -10.92 7.11 13.62
N PRO A 225 -10.11 6.05 13.38
CA PRO A 225 -10.44 5.04 12.38
C PRO A 225 -11.77 4.36 12.72
N THR A 226 -12.65 4.25 11.72
CA THR A 226 -13.86 3.42 11.80
C THR A 226 -13.57 1.97 11.46
N VAL A 227 -12.51 1.71 10.69
CA VAL A 227 -11.92 0.38 10.50
C VAL A 227 -10.48 0.42 10.98
N ASP A 228 -10.14 -0.60 11.77
CA ASP A 228 -8.82 -0.87 12.27
C ASP A 228 -8.65 -2.40 12.29
N ALA A 229 -8.11 -2.94 11.20
CA ALA A 229 -8.09 -4.38 10.95
C ALA A 229 -6.68 -4.86 10.66
N ARG A 230 -6.35 -6.07 11.10
CA ARG A 230 -5.06 -6.73 10.81
C ARG A 230 -4.94 -7.01 9.31
N SER A 231 -3.77 -6.75 8.73
CA SER A 231 -3.48 -6.91 7.30
C SER A 231 -2.04 -7.37 7.05
N ASP A 232 -1.65 -8.43 7.73
CA ASP A 232 -0.27 -8.92 7.70
C ASP A 232 0.21 -9.31 6.30
N TRP A 233 1.45 -8.94 6.01
CA TRP A 233 2.19 -9.63 4.96
C TRP A 233 2.63 -10.99 5.47
N VAL A 234 2.22 -12.04 4.76
CA VAL A 234 2.63 -13.42 5.02
C VAL A 234 3.21 -14.01 3.74
N VAL A 235 4.44 -14.50 3.85
CA VAL A 235 5.14 -15.19 2.78
C VAL A 235 5.63 -16.53 3.28
N GLU A 236 5.30 -17.58 2.53
CA GLU A 236 5.71 -18.96 2.81
C GLU A 236 6.23 -19.59 1.51
N GLY A 237 7.34 -20.32 1.63
CA GLY A 237 7.85 -21.14 0.53
C GLY A 237 7.21 -22.52 0.48
N ASP A 238 7.37 -23.21 -0.63
CA ASP A 238 6.82 -24.57 -0.81
C ASP A 238 7.69 -25.69 -0.20
N GLY A 239 8.83 -25.35 0.41
CA GLY A 239 9.80 -26.31 0.97
C GLY A 239 10.62 -27.06 -0.08
N THR A 240 10.49 -26.72 -1.37
CA THR A 240 11.19 -27.37 -2.50
C THR A 240 12.01 -26.39 -3.34
N GLY A 241 12.26 -25.20 -2.81
CA GLY A 241 12.97 -24.11 -3.50
C GLY A 241 12.08 -23.10 -4.20
N GLY A 242 10.75 -23.23 -4.10
CA GLY A 242 9.79 -22.34 -4.75
C GLY A 242 9.06 -21.40 -3.79
N TYR A 243 8.60 -20.29 -4.37
CA TYR A 243 7.69 -19.31 -3.75
C TYR A 243 6.62 -18.92 -4.78
N PRO A 244 5.43 -18.47 -4.34
CA PRO A 244 4.43 -17.93 -5.25
C PRO A 244 4.97 -16.73 -6.03
N ALA A 245 4.62 -16.64 -7.32
CA ALA A 245 4.99 -15.54 -8.21
C ALA A 245 6.47 -15.12 -8.08
N ALA A 246 6.73 -13.88 -7.64
CA ALA A 246 8.07 -13.32 -7.47
C ALA A 246 8.45 -13.11 -5.99
N GLU A 247 7.77 -13.77 -5.05
CA GLU A 247 7.91 -13.50 -3.60
C GLU A 247 9.30 -13.85 -3.05
N ALA A 248 10.06 -14.74 -3.71
CA ALA A 248 11.47 -14.95 -3.39
C ALA A 248 12.32 -13.67 -3.59
N THR A 249 11.98 -12.84 -4.58
CA THR A 249 12.62 -11.53 -4.79
C THR A 249 12.22 -10.56 -3.69
N PHE A 250 10.95 -10.54 -3.29
CA PHE A 250 10.47 -9.74 -2.15
C PHE A 250 11.24 -10.10 -0.87
N LEU A 251 11.31 -11.39 -0.51
CA LEU A 251 12.07 -11.86 0.66
C LEU A 251 13.55 -11.50 0.61
N ARG A 252 14.18 -11.63 -0.57
CA ARG A 252 15.58 -11.24 -0.74
C ARG A 252 15.77 -9.75 -0.44
N THR A 253 14.92 -8.87 -0.96
CA THR A 253 15.00 -7.43 -0.69
C THR A 253 14.76 -7.12 0.78
N ILE A 254 13.80 -7.80 1.44
CA ILE A 254 13.58 -7.66 2.89
C ILE A 254 14.84 -8.07 3.67
N LEU A 255 15.43 -9.22 3.37
CA LEU A 255 16.67 -9.66 4.03
C LEU A 255 17.82 -8.67 3.80
N ASP A 256 18.01 -8.21 2.57
CA ASP A 256 19.04 -7.23 2.23
C ASP A 256 18.86 -5.92 3.03
N THR A 257 17.61 -5.47 3.18
CA THR A 257 17.25 -4.28 3.95
C THR A 257 17.52 -4.46 5.43
N VAL A 258 17.03 -5.54 6.04
CA VAL A 258 17.25 -5.86 7.46
C VAL A 258 18.73 -5.94 7.77
N VAL A 259 19.48 -6.69 6.97
CA VAL A 259 20.93 -6.85 7.15
C VAL A 259 21.65 -5.51 7.03
N ALA A 260 21.35 -4.71 6.01
CA ALA A 260 22.00 -3.42 5.82
C ALA A 260 21.74 -2.48 6.99
N SER A 261 20.47 -2.34 7.41
CA SER A 261 20.07 -1.46 8.51
C SER A 261 20.69 -1.89 9.85
N VAL A 262 20.66 -3.20 10.16
CA VAL A 262 21.23 -3.72 11.41
C VAL A 262 22.75 -3.55 11.41
N ARG A 263 23.43 -3.83 10.30
CA ARG A 263 24.88 -3.62 10.16
C ARG A 263 25.26 -2.15 10.34
N GLU A 264 24.53 -1.24 9.71
CA GLU A 264 24.76 0.21 9.82
C GLU A 264 24.54 0.71 11.27
N SER A 265 23.52 0.20 11.96
CA SER A 265 23.25 0.56 13.36
C SER A 265 24.36 0.13 14.33
N GLY A 266 25.10 -0.93 14.01
CA GLY A 266 26.09 -1.55 14.91
C GLY A 266 25.51 -2.15 16.20
N ALA A 267 24.17 -2.29 16.31
CA ALA A 267 23.51 -2.77 17.52
C ALA A 267 23.67 -4.29 17.74
N VAL A 268 24.06 -5.04 16.71
CA VAL A 268 24.31 -6.49 16.75
C VAL A 268 25.76 -6.77 16.36
N ALA A 269 26.39 -7.73 17.03
CA ALA A 269 27.76 -8.13 16.69
C ALA A 269 27.85 -8.67 15.25
N GLU A 270 28.85 -8.21 14.48
CA GLU A 270 28.98 -8.53 13.05
C GLU A 270 28.97 -10.03 12.75
N GLN A 271 29.63 -10.84 13.60
CA GLN A 271 29.64 -12.28 13.43
C GLN A 271 28.23 -12.89 13.59
N LEU A 272 27.46 -12.42 14.57
CA LEU A 272 26.09 -12.89 14.81
C LEU A 272 25.18 -12.54 13.63
N LEU A 273 25.31 -11.32 13.08
CA LEU A 273 24.55 -10.89 11.91
C LEU A 273 24.93 -11.68 10.67
N THR A 274 26.22 -11.94 10.46
CA THR A 274 26.73 -12.73 9.32
C THR A 274 26.19 -14.15 9.35
N ASP A 275 26.20 -14.80 10.52
CA ASP A 275 25.70 -16.18 10.67
C ASP A 275 24.16 -16.24 10.47
N TRP A 276 23.44 -15.24 10.98
CA TRP A 276 22.00 -15.08 10.77
C TRP A 276 21.69 -14.90 9.27
N GLU A 277 22.37 -13.97 8.60
CA GLU A 277 22.20 -13.69 7.18
C GLU A 277 22.45 -14.94 6.33
N ALA A 278 23.55 -15.66 6.58
CA ALA A 278 23.89 -16.88 5.87
C ALA A 278 22.79 -17.95 6.04
N THR A 279 22.26 -18.10 7.26
CA THR A 279 21.17 -19.05 7.54
C THR A 279 19.90 -18.68 6.78
N ARG A 280 19.49 -17.40 6.82
CA ARG A 280 18.27 -16.91 6.15
C ARG A 280 18.36 -17.04 4.63
N ARG A 281 19.52 -16.72 4.03
CA ARG A 281 19.74 -16.89 2.59
C ARG A 281 19.70 -18.36 2.16
N ALA A 282 20.24 -19.26 2.99
CA ALA A 282 20.18 -20.69 2.71
C ALA A 282 18.75 -21.25 2.81
N GLN A 283 17.96 -20.80 3.78
CA GLN A 283 16.53 -21.14 3.90
C GLN A 283 15.72 -20.61 2.72
N LEU A 284 15.96 -19.36 2.31
CA LEU A 284 15.34 -18.77 1.12
C LEU A 284 15.64 -19.60 -0.13
N ALA A 285 16.90 -20.01 -0.33
CA ALA A 285 17.29 -20.83 -1.48
C ALA A 285 16.62 -22.23 -1.49
N ARG A 286 16.24 -22.75 -0.33
CA ARG A 286 15.53 -24.04 -0.19
C ARG A 286 14.01 -23.89 -0.18
N GLY A 287 13.46 -22.68 -0.27
CA GLY A 287 12.01 -22.45 -0.15
C GLY A 287 11.48 -22.70 1.26
N GLU A 288 12.34 -22.60 2.29
CA GLU A 288 11.99 -22.88 3.68
C GLU A 288 11.78 -21.59 4.49
N LEU A 289 12.27 -20.45 4.01
CA LEU A 289 12.15 -19.18 4.74
C LEU A 289 10.70 -18.68 4.67
N GLY A 290 10.05 -18.58 5.82
CA GLY A 290 8.80 -17.84 5.98
C GLY A 290 9.05 -16.47 6.60
N TYR A 291 8.13 -15.54 6.32
CA TYR A 291 8.18 -14.16 6.79
C TYR A 291 6.78 -13.66 7.11
N VAL A 292 6.67 -12.98 8.26
CA VAL A 292 5.48 -12.23 8.65
C VAL A 292 5.87 -10.80 9.00
N ALA A 293 5.15 -9.82 8.47
CA ALA A 293 5.16 -8.45 8.95
C ALA A 293 3.75 -8.06 9.38
N ALA A 294 3.56 -7.66 10.63
CA ALA A 294 2.27 -7.21 11.09
C ALA A 294 1.97 -5.82 10.54
N ASN A 295 0.88 -5.72 9.79
CA ASN A 295 0.33 -4.45 9.33
C ASN A 295 -1.12 -4.32 9.76
N ARG A 296 -1.63 -3.09 9.67
CA ARG A 296 -3.03 -2.77 9.88
C ARG A 296 -3.56 -1.92 8.74
N ASP A 297 -4.81 -2.15 8.41
CA ASP A 297 -5.60 -1.30 7.55
C ASP A 297 -6.41 -0.33 8.41
N LEU A 298 -6.12 0.95 8.23
CA LEU A 298 -6.86 2.03 8.88
C LEU A 298 -7.75 2.71 7.84
N PHE A 299 -9.04 2.81 8.14
CA PHE A 299 -9.99 3.58 7.34
C PHE A 299 -10.84 4.46 8.26
N GLY A 300 -11.16 5.68 7.83
CA GLY A 300 -12.00 6.58 8.60
C GLY A 300 -12.41 7.82 7.83
N ARG A 301 -13.12 8.72 8.53
CA ARG A 301 -13.58 10.01 8.00
C ARG A 301 -12.76 11.15 8.57
N VAL A 302 -12.63 12.21 7.79
CA VAL A 302 -12.02 13.48 8.20
C VAL A 302 -13.15 14.43 8.61
N PRO A 303 -13.11 15.01 9.82
CA PRO A 303 -14.11 15.97 10.30
C PRO A 303 -14.14 17.28 9.51
#